data_AF-A0A4R3UVD3-F1
#
_entry.id   AF-A0A4R3UVD3-F1
#
_cell.length_a   1.000
_cell.length_b   1.000
_cell.length_c   1.000
_cell.angle_alpha   90.00
_cell.angle_beta   90.00
_cell.angle_gamma   90.00
#
_symmetry.space_group_name_H-M   'P 1'
#
loop_
_entity.id
_entity.type
_entity.pdbx_description
1 polymer ?
#
loop_
_entity_poly.entity_id
_entity_poly.type
_entity_poly.pdbx_seq_one_letter_code
_entity_poly.pdbx_strand_id
1 'polypeptide(L)'
;MQLENFGGDDPLQRAVVISLFTWRRALPSDPVDDDRCGWWGDSYPSVANDRIGSRLWLLRRRSLTAETVRDAQAYAEEALRWMVDDGVLLSVVVTAQRQGVERLVLFVRGVSADGQADLDLRFNDVWRIIQDAV
;
A
#
# COMPACT_ATOMS: atom_id res chain seq x y z
N MET A 1 -13.54 14.69 5.71
CA MET A 1 -12.48 14.12 4.87
C MET A 1 -11.93 15.26 4.03
N GLN A 2 -10.85 15.93 4.46
CA GLN A 2 -10.20 16.94 3.63
C GLN A 2 -9.18 16.22 2.76
N LEU A 3 -9.64 15.84 1.55
CA LEU A 3 -8.79 15.41 0.44
C LEU A 3 -8.28 16.68 -0.26
N GLU A 4 -7.43 17.45 0.42
CA GLU A 4 -6.78 18.57 -0.26
C GLU A 4 -5.70 17.97 -1.18
N ASN A 5 -5.99 18.01 -2.48
CA ASN A 5 -5.05 17.77 -3.58
C ASN A 5 -4.65 16.30 -3.84
N PHE A 6 -5.61 15.41 -4.14
CA PHE A 6 -5.27 14.28 -5.00
C PHE A 6 -5.05 14.82 -6.41
N GLY A 7 -3.81 14.77 -6.90
CA GLY A 7 -3.52 14.84 -8.32
C GLY A 7 -4.08 13.59 -9.00
N GLY A 8 -5.41 13.50 -9.12
CA GLY A 8 -6.09 12.37 -9.78
C GLY A 8 -5.67 12.19 -11.23
N ASP A 9 -5.04 13.23 -11.80
CA ASP A 9 -4.49 13.25 -13.15
C ASP A 9 -3.07 12.67 -13.25
N ASP A 10 -2.37 12.42 -12.13
CA ASP A 10 -1.03 11.82 -12.14
C ASP A 10 -1.10 10.27 -12.15
N PRO A 11 -0.69 9.61 -13.25
CA PRO A 11 -0.69 8.15 -13.35
C PRO A 11 0.13 7.47 -12.25
N LEU A 12 1.24 8.08 -11.81
CA LEU A 12 2.13 7.50 -10.80
C LEU A 12 1.46 7.51 -9.42
N GLN A 13 0.86 8.64 -9.02
CA GLN A 13 0.11 8.71 -7.76
C GLN A 13 -1.07 7.73 -7.74
N ARG A 14 -1.79 7.63 -8.87
CA ARG A 14 -2.90 6.69 -9.00
C ARG A 14 -2.43 5.23 -8.88
N ALA A 15 -1.27 4.90 -9.46
CA ALA A 15 -0.67 3.58 -9.33
C ALA A 15 -0.33 3.27 -7.86
N VAL A 16 0.16 4.25 -7.08
CA VAL A 16 0.43 4.08 -5.64
C VAL A 16 -0.87 3.82 -4.87
N VAL A 17 -1.92 4.59 -5.13
CA VAL A 17 -3.23 4.43 -4.48
C VAL A 17 -3.81 3.04 -4.77
N ILE A 18 -3.79 2.61 -6.03
CA ILE A 18 -4.27 1.28 -6.42
C ILE A 18 -3.46 0.20 -5.70
N SER A 19 -2.13 0.33 -5.69
CA SER A 19 -1.25 -0.64 -5.04
C SER A 19 -1.50 -0.73 -3.53
N LEU A 20 -1.74 0.38 -2.84
CA LEU A 20 -1.94 0.38 -1.39
C LEU A 20 -3.36 -0.04 -0.97
N PHE A 21 -4.37 0.36 -1.74
CA PHE A 21 -5.77 0.29 -1.30
C PHE A 21 -6.63 -0.69 -2.11
N THR A 22 -6.02 -1.56 -2.92
CA THR A 22 -6.64 -2.80 -3.40
C THR A 22 -6.09 -4.00 -2.63
N TRP A 23 -6.83 -5.10 -2.62
CA TRP A 23 -6.44 -6.29 -1.85
C TRP A 23 -5.44 -7.15 -2.60
N ARG A 24 -4.25 -7.33 -2.05
CA ARG A 24 -3.36 -8.42 -2.43
C ARG A 24 -3.74 -9.67 -1.67
N ARG A 25 -3.64 -10.82 -2.34
CA ARG A 25 -3.94 -12.12 -1.74
C ARG A 25 -3.02 -12.41 -0.55
N ALA A 26 -3.58 -12.88 0.55
CA ALA A 26 -2.83 -13.31 1.73
C ALA A 26 -1.89 -14.48 1.42
N LEU A 27 -0.68 -14.44 1.99
CA LEU A 27 0.32 -15.50 1.91
C LEU A 27 -0.12 -16.74 2.70
N PRO A 28 0.39 -17.94 2.36
CA PRO A 28 0.08 -19.17 3.10
C PRO A 28 0.28 -19.05 4.62
N SER A 29 1.28 -18.27 5.05
CA SER A 29 1.62 -18.01 6.46
C SER A 29 0.76 -16.98 7.17
N ASP A 30 -0.07 -16.22 6.45
CA ASP A 30 -0.92 -15.21 7.06
C ASP A 30 -2.10 -15.87 7.81
N PRO A 31 -2.55 -15.32 8.95
CA PRO A 31 -3.53 -15.94 9.84
C PRO A 31 -4.96 -15.76 9.31
N VAL A 32 -5.27 -16.37 8.17
CA VAL A 32 -6.60 -16.34 7.54
C VAL A 32 -7.04 -17.76 7.17
N ASP A 33 -8.20 -18.15 7.68
CA ASP A 33 -8.74 -19.51 7.51
C ASP A 33 -9.58 -19.67 6.23
N ASP A 34 -10.30 -18.60 5.82
CA ASP A 34 -11.27 -18.63 4.72
C ASP A 34 -10.79 -17.80 3.50
N ASP A 35 -11.40 -16.62 3.30
CA ASP A 35 -11.14 -15.74 2.17
C ASP A 35 -9.78 -15.04 2.33
N ARG A 36 -8.88 -15.40 1.42
CA ARG A 36 -7.53 -14.83 1.32
C ARG A 36 -7.52 -13.53 0.51
N CYS A 37 -8.69 -13.05 0.09
CA CYS A 37 -8.90 -11.90 -0.80
C CYS A 37 -8.00 -12.00 -2.06
N GLY A 38 -7.88 -10.88 -2.76
CA GLY A 38 -6.97 -10.74 -3.89
C GLY A 38 -7.50 -9.77 -4.94
N TRP A 39 -6.60 -9.38 -5.84
CA TRP A 39 -6.93 -8.59 -7.00
C TRP A 39 -7.12 -9.54 -8.18
N TRP A 40 -8.24 -9.40 -8.89
CA TRP A 40 -8.59 -10.30 -9.98
C TRP A 40 -7.51 -10.32 -11.08
N GLY A 41 -6.79 -9.21 -11.27
CA GLY A 41 -5.69 -9.08 -12.23
C GLY A 41 -4.53 -10.05 -11.99
N ASP A 42 -4.33 -10.48 -10.74
CA ASP A 42 -3.30 -11.47 -10.37
C ASP A 42 -3.63 -12.90 -10.86
N SER A 43 -4.83 -13.13 -11.43
CA SER A 43 -5.24 -14.46 -11.90
C SER A 43 -4.58 -14.86 -13.22
N TYR A 44 -4.11 -13.89 -14.00
CA TYR A 44 -3.52 -14.09 -15.33
C TYR A 44 -2.26 -13.22 -15.51
N PRO A 45 -1.23 -13.39 -14.67
CA PRO A 45 -0.09 -12.51 -14.72
C PRO A 45 0.78 -12.82 -15.95
N SER A 46 1.20 -11.79 -16.67
CA SER A 46 2.17 -11.90 -17.77
C SER A 46 3.59 -12.19 -17.27
N VAL A 47 3.89 -11.76 -16.03
CA VAL A 47 5.16 -11.98 -15.32
C VAL A 47 4.88 -12.74 -14.02
N ALA A 48 5.60 -13.82 -13.77
CA ALA A 48 5.41 -14.61 -12.56
C ALA A 48 5.58 -13.75 -11.30
N ASN A 49 4.64 -13.86 -10.36
CA ASN A 49 4.56 -13.07 -9.12
C ASN A 49 4.34 -11.55 -9.28
N ASP A 50 3.98 -11.07 -10.47
CA ASP A 50 3.39 -9.74 -10.57
C ASP A 50 2.07 -9.71 -9.79
N ARG A 51 2.03 -8.86 -8.76
CA ARG A 51 0.95 -8.81 -7.77
C ARG A 51 0.69 -7.38 -7.35
N ILE A 52 -0.49 -6.90 -7.68
CA ILE A 52 -0.94 -5.57 -7.27
C ILE A 52 -1.82 -5.68 -6.02
N GLY A 53 -1.85 -4.60 -5.26
CA GLY A 53 -2.57 -4.49 -4.02
C GLY A 53 -1.67 -4.71 -2.82
N SER A 54 -2.28 -4.56 -1.64
CA SER A 54 -1.59 -4.71 -0.38
C SER A 54 -2.32 -5.67 0.54
N ARG A 55 -1.57 -6.24 1.48
CA ARG A 55 -2.08 -7.01 2.62
C ARG A 55 -2.47 -6.13 3.81
N LEU A 56 -2.51 -4.81 3.65
CA LEU A 56 -3.00 -3.86 4.68
C LEU A 56 -4.39 -4.24 5.24
N TRP A 57 -5.25 -4.89 4.45
CA TRP A 57 -6.55 -5.39 4.91
C TRP A 57 -6.46 -6.46 6.00
N LEU A 58 -5.33 -7.18 6.15
CA LEU A 58 -5.08 -8.11 7.27
C LEU A 58 -5.01 -7.39 8.62
N LEU A 59 -4.87 -6.06 8.62
CA LEU A 59 -4.83 -5.25 9.82
C LEU A 59 -6.23 -4.82 10.30
N ARG A 60 -7.28 -5.18 9.56
CA ARG A 60 -8.68 -5.00 9.98
C ARG A 60 -8.91 -5.63 11.35
N ARG A 61 -9.65 -4.94 12.22
CA ARG A 61 -10.00 -5.41 13.58
C ARG A 61 -8.82 -5.67 14.53
N ARG A 62 -7.57 -5.39 14.13
CA ARG A 62 -6.42 -5.38 15.05
C ARG A 62 -6.42 -4.08 15.86
N SER A 63 -5.77 -4.08 17.02
CA SER A 63 -5.47 -2.84 17.75
C SER A 63 -4.27 -2.13 17.12
N LEU A 64 -4.26 -0.80 17.11
CA LEU A 64 -3.11 -0.04 16.58
C LEU A 64 -1.94 -0.10 17.57
N THR A 65 -1.08 -1.11 17.44
CA THR A 65 0.13 -1.32 18.27
C THR A 65 1.41 -1.02 17.47
N ALA A 66 2.56 -1.03 18.14
CA ALA A 66 3.86 -0.91 17.47
C ALA A 66 4.11 -2.04 16.47
N GLU A 67 3.58 -3.25 16.73
CA GLU A 67 3.65 -4.37 15.79
C GLU A 67 2.80 -4.09 14.54
N THR A 68 1.55 -3.66 14.73
CA THR A 68 0.66 -3.31 13.61
C THR A 68 1.22 -2.19 12.73
N VAL A 69 1.95 -1.23 13.31
CA VAL A 69 2.66 -0.18 12.55
C VAL A 69 3.78 -0.78 11.68
N ARG A 70 4.57 -1.72 12.23
CA ARG A 70 5.61 -2.42 11.46
C ARG A 70 5.01 -3.25 10.33
N ASP A 71 3.94 -3.98 10.62
CA ASP A 71 3.23 -4.79 9.62
C ASP A 71 2.66 -3.89 8.50
N ALA A 72 2.09 -2.74 8.85
CA ALA A 72 1.59 -1.79 7.86
C ALA A 72 2.69 -1.26 6.95
N GLN A 73 3.86 -0.94 7.49
CA GLN A 73 5.00 -0.54 6.68
C GLN A 73 5.43 -1.68 5.74
N ALA A 74 5.60 -2.91 6.27
CA ALA A 74 6.02 -4.06 5.48
C ALA A 74 5.02 -4.37 4.33
N TYR A 75 3.72 -4.31 4.59
CA TYR A 75 2.69 -4.54 3.57
C TYR A 75 2.62 -3.43 2.53
N ALA A 76 2.93 -2.19 2.91
CA ALA A 76 2.99 -1.07 1.97
C ALA A 76 4.26 -1.11 1.12
N GLU A 77 5.41 -1.47 1.70
CA GLU A 77 6.67 -1.69 0.96
C GLU A 77 6.54 -2.85 -0.03
N GLU A 78 5.91 -3.95 0.37
CA GLU A 78 5.61 -5.09 -0.51
C GLU A 78 4.71 -4.67 -1.68
N ALA A 79 3.67 -3.89 -1.41
CA ALA A 79 2.71 -3.45 -2.41
C ALA A 79 3.30 -2.51 -3.47
N LEU A 80 4.35 -1.76 -3.13
CA LEU A 80 4.98 -0.79 -4.03
C LEU A 80 6.25 -1.31 -4.70
N ARG A 81 6.71 -2.52 -4.34
CA ARG A 81 7.96 -3.10 -4.86
C ARG A 81 7.97 -3.21 -6.39
N TRP A 82 6.84 -3.57 -6.99
CA TRP A 82 6.72 -3.72 -8.44
C TRP A 82 7.13 -2.46 -9.21
N MET A 83 6.94 -1.27 -8.64
CA MET A 83 7.33 -0.01 -9.29
C MET A 83 8.84 0.09 -9.49
N VAL A 84 9.63 -0.54 -8.63
CA VAL A 84 11.09 -0.62 -8.80
C VAL A 84 11.47 -1.77 -9.74
N ASP A 85 10.83 -2.93 -9.56
CA ASP A 85 11.13 -4.12 -10.35
C ASP A 85 10.83 -3.89 -11.85
N ASP A 86 9.78 -3.13 -12.17
CA ASP A 86 9.37 -2.77 -13.53
C ASP A 86 10.05 -1.49 -14.05
N GLY A 87 10.92 -0.86 -13.23
CA GLY A 87 11.67 0.33 -13.62
C GLY A 87 10.87 1.63 -13.69
N VAL A 88 9.68 1.69 -13.09
CA VAL A 88 8.89 2.93 -12.94
C VAL A 88 9.61 3.92 -12.01
N LEU A 89 10.15 3.40 -10.90
CA LEU A 89 10.93 4.15 -9.91
C LEU A 89 12.33 3.53 -9.78
N LEU A 90 13.35 4.34 -9.53
CA LEU A 90 14.68 3.84 -9.15
C LEU A 90 14.70 3.32 -7.71
N SER A 91 13.87 3.91 -6.86
CA SER A 91 13.71 3.49 -5.47
C SER A 91 12.36 3.95 -4.93
N VAL A 92 11.85 3.21 -3.94
CA VAL A 92 10.68 3.59 -3.16
C VAL A 92 10.93 3.24 -1.69
N VAL A 93 10.59 4.17 -0.81
CA VAL A 93 10.72 4.06 0.65
C VAL A 93 9.37 4.38 1.26
N VAL A 94 8.90 3.51 2.14
CA VAL A 94 7.69 3.73 2.91
C VAL A 94 8.05 3.89 4.38
N THR A 95 7.39 4.83 5.07
CA THR A 95 7.49 4.96 6.53
C THR A 95 6.10 4.99 7.12
N ALA A 96 5.86 4.11 8.09
CA ALA A 96 4.62 4.10 8.86
C ALA A 96 4.82 4.74 10.24
N GLN A 97 3.91 5.63 10.62
CA GLN A 97 3.95 6.29 11.92
C GLN A 97 2.58 6.30 12.57
N ARG A 98 2.52 5.88 13.84
CA ARG A 98 1.34 6.09 14.68
C ARG A 98 1.30 7.53 15.21
N GLN A 99 0.17 8.20 15.07
CA GLN A 99 -0.09 9.53 15.64
C GLN A 99 -1.25 9.48 16.64
N GLY A 100 -0.93 9.56 17.93
CA GLY A 100 -1.93 9.38 19.00
C GLY A 100 -2.45 7.94 19.05
N VAL A 101 -3.71 7.78 19.42
CA VAL A 101 -4.29 6.44 19.64
C VAL A 101 -4.82 5.76 18.38
N GLU A 102 -5.40 6.53 17.45
CA GLU A 102 -6.22 6.00 16.34
C GLU A 102 -5.69 6.33 14.93
N ARG A 103 -4.59 7.08 14.77
CA ARG A 103 -4.10 7.44 13.42
C ARG A 103 -2.83 6.69 13.05
N LEU A 104 -2.85 6.14 11.84
CA LEU A 104 -1.69 5.61 11.14
C LEU A 104 -1.42 6.48 9.92
N VAL A 105 -0.23 7.07 9.87
CA VAL A 105 0.26 7.86 8.75
C VAL A 105 1.23 7.03 7.93
N LEU A 106 1.07 7.01 6.61
CA LEU A 106 2.06 6.49 5.68
C LEU A 106 2.71 7.63 4.90
N PHE A 107 4.03 7.64 4.88
CA PHE A 107 4.83 8.45 3.96
C PHE A 107 5.38 7.52 2.89
N VAL A 108 5.18 7.88 1.62
CA VAL A 108 5.70 7.14 0.47
C VAL A 108 6.57 8.09 -0.34
N ARG A 109 7.86 7.79 -0.42
CA ARG A 109 8.83 8.56 -1.19
C ARG A 109 9.46 7.70 -2.25
N GLY A 110 9.65 8.22 -3.45
CA GLY A 110 10.28 7.49 -4.54
C GLY A 110 11.01 8.41 -5.49
N VAL A 111 12.01 7.86 -6.15
CA VAL A 111 12.83 8.58 -7.15
C VAL A 111 12.44 8.10 -8.53
N SER A 112 12.05 9.02 -9.43
CA SER A 112 11.62 8.62 -10.78
C SER A 112 12.79 8.16 -11.64
N ALA A 113 12.58 7.11 -12.44
CA ALA A 113 13.60 6.60 -13.37
C ALA A 113 13.80 7.50 -14.60
N ASP A 114 12.76 8.23 -15.00
CA ASP A 114 12.73 9.08 -16.19
C ASP A 114 13.00 10.58 -15.90
N GLY A 115 13.21 10.93 -14.63
CA GLY A 115 13.45 12.30 -14.18
C GLY A 115 12.25 13.25 -14.31
N GLN A 116 11.02 12.73 -14.51
CA GLN A 116 9.80 13.55 -14.63
C GLN A 116 9.47 14.26 -13.31
N ALA A 117 9.19 13.49 -12.25
CA ALA A 117 8.91 14.00 -10.91
C ALA A 117 9.11 12.92 -9.86
N ASP A 118 9.78 13.27 -8.76
CA ASP A 118 9.87 12.39 -7.59
C ASP A 118 8.51 12.23 -6.90
N LEU A 119 8.31 11.06 -6.31
CA LEU A 119 7.12 10.74 -5.54
C LEU A 119 7.32 11.22 -4.09
N ASP A 120 6.42 12.05 -3.57
CA ASP A 120 6.32 12.37 -2.14
C ASP A 120 4.85 12.44 -1.73
N LEU A 121 4.33 11.32 -1.23
CA LEU A 121 2.94 11.17 -0.83
C LEU A 121 2.82 10.96 0.67
N ARG A 122 1.77 11.56 1.24
CA ARG A 122 1.43 11.42 2.66
C ARG A 122 -0.04 11.05 2.81
N PHE A 123 -0.29 9.87 3.37
CA PHE A 123 -1.62 9.40 3.73
C PHE A 123 -1.84 9.59 5.24
N ASN A 124 -2.69 10.55 5.62
CA ASN A 124 -2.83 11.00 7.01
C ASN A 124 -3.65 10.07 7.92
N ASP A 125 -4.49 9.22 7.36
CA ASP A 125 -5.37 8.34 8.13
C ASP A 125 -5.63 7.02 7.39
N VAL A 126 -4.57 6.23 7.26
CA VAL A 126 -4.64 4.89 6.66
C VAL A 126 -5.40 3.92 7.56
N TRP A 127 -5.34 4.14 8.88
CA TRP A 127 -6.02 3.28 9.84
C TRP A 127 -7.53 3.26 9.63
N ARG A 128 -8.14 4.44 9.45
CA ARG A 128 -9.55 4.54 9.13
C ARG A 128 -9.92 3.81 7.83
N ILE A 129 -9.13 3.97 6.76
CA ILE A 129 -9.37 3.28 5.48
C ILE A 129 -9.38 1.77 5.67
N ILE A 130 -8.42 1.24 6.45
CA ILE A 130 -8.34 -0.19 6.74
C ILE A 130 -9.60 -0.65 7.50
N GLN A 131 -10.02 0.08 8.54
CA GLN A 131 -11.18 -0.32 9.35
C GLN A 131 -12.52 -0.18 8.61
N ASP A 132 -12.64 0.80 7.69
CA ASP A 132 -13.84 1.07 6.89
C ASP A 132 -13.94 0.18 5.63
N ALA A 133 -12.87 -0.55 5.26
CA ALA A 133 -12.91 -1.48 4.13
C ALA A 133 -14.00 -2.53 4.38
N VAL A 134 -14.91 -2.71 3.41
CA VAL A 134 -16.04 -3.64 3.48
C VAL A 134 -15.65 -4.96 2.85
#